data_AF-A0A9W6IBU0-F1
#
_entry.id   AF-A0A9W6IBU0-F1
#
_cell.length_a   1.000
_cell.length_b   1.000
_cell.length_c   1.000
_cell.angle_alpha   90.00
_cell.angle_beta   90.00
_cell.angle_gamma   90.00
#
_symmetry.space_group_name_H-M   'P 1'
#
loop_
_entity.id
_entity.type
_entity.pdbx_description
1 polymer ?
#
loop_
_entity_poly.entity_id
_entity_poly.type
_entity_poly.pdbx_seq_one_letter_code
_entity_poly.pdbx_strand_id
1 'polypeptide(L)'
;MPDSRELHDLLRTVRSGDVESATDALFHLKNRICPQGVAVSGETATALPALIDVIVSGRSIVRGEVLRLVARISRASHAWRNSARHARPEYAGNYVGRIEWEVAVDRAFRDAVPVLVRLESDAEPEVASIAHDLAERYRRD
;
A
#
# COMPACT_ATOMS: atom_id res chain seq x y z
N MET A 1 12.89 10.52 13.56
CA MET A 1 11.76 10.24 12.66
C MET A 1 12.34 9.84 11.32
N PRO A 2 11.76 8.83 10.63
CA PRO A 2 12.20 8.53 9.27
C PRO A 2 11.99 9.78 8.40
N ASP A 3 12.89 10.03 7.46
CA ASP A 3 12.92 11.29 6.72
C ASP A 3 11.72 11.38 5.78
N SER A 4 10.72 12.17 6.18
CA SER A 4 9.50 12.41 5.39
C SER A 4 9.80 13.02 4.02
N ARG A 5 10.96 13.67 3.86
CA ARG A 5 11.41 14.22 2.57
C ARG A 5 11.79 13.11 1.61
N GLU A 6 12.50 12.10 2.09
CA GLU A 6 12.92 10.96 1.27
C GLU A 6 11.73 10.16 0.78
N LEU A 7 10.73 9.90 1.64
CA LEU A 7 9.47 9.25 1.23
C LEU A 7 8.77 10.04 0.11
N HIS A 8 8.69 11.36 0.27
CA HIS A 8 8.09 12.24 -0.72
C HIS A 8 8.86 12.23 -2.05
N ASP A 9 10.19 12.24 -2.01
CA ASP A 9 11.03 12.17 -3.21
C ASP A 9 10.92 10.84 -3.95
N LEU A 10 10.79 9.72 -3.23
CA LEU A 10 10.50 8.42 -3.82
C LEU A 10 9.14 8.43 -4.52
N LEU A 11 8.08 8.91 -3.85
CA LEU A 11 6.74 9.00 -4.43
C LEU A 11 6.70 9.91 -5.67
N ARG A 12 7.43 11.03 -5.63
CA ARG A 12 7.57 11.93 -6.78
C ARG A 12 8.26 11.25 -7.95
N THR A 13 9.30 10.45 -7.68
CA THR A 13 10.08 9.75 -8.72
C THR A 13 9.28 8.59 -9.32
N VAL A 14 8.49 7.85 -8.54
CA VAL A 14 7.56 6.81 -9.03
C VAL A 14 6.53 7.38 -10.03
N ARG A 15 6.15 8.65 -9.84
CA ARG A 15 5.24 9.37 -10.75
C ARG A 15 5.91 9.91 -12.01
N SER A 16 7.24 9.86 -12.10
CA SER A 16 7.97 10.35 -13.26
C SER A 16 7.77 9.45 -14.47
N GLY A 17 7.99 9.99 -15.67
CA GLY A 17 7.93 9.23 -16.91
C GLY A 17 9.23 8.47 -17.23
N ASP A 18 10.26 8.58 -16.39
CA ASP A 18 11.53 7.88 -16.58
C ASP A 18 11.46 6.47 -15.99
N VAL A 19 11.63 5.46 -16.85
CA VAL A 19 11.42 4.05 -16.49
C VAL A 19 12.41 3.57 -15.44
N GLU A 20 13.69 3.90 -15.61
CA GLU A 20 14.76 3.43 -14.74
C GLU A 20 14.61 4.05 -13.34
N SER A 21 14.45 5.37 -13.27
CA SER A 21 14.26 6.08 -11.99
C SER A 21 12.96 5.67 -11.29
N ALA A 22 11.86 5.50 -12.02
CA ALA A 22 10.59 5.10 -11.43
C ALA A 22 10.65 3.67 -10.85
N THR A 23 11.35 2.76 -11.55
CA THR A 23 11.55 1.37 -11.10
C THR A 23 12.42 1.32 -9.85
N ASP A 24 13.53 2.03 -9.84
CA ASP A 24 14.44 2.09 -8.69
C ASP A 24 13.76 2.75 -7.47
N ALA A 25 13.05 3.87 -7.68
CA ALA A 25 12.29 4.51 -6.63
C ALA A 25 11.19 3.60 -6.06
N LEU A 26 10.52 2.82 -6.91
CA LEU A 26 9.52 1.85 -6.45
C LEU A 26 10.14 0.72 -5.62
N PHE A 27 11.33 0.25 -5.98
CA PHE A 27 12.08 -0.74 -5.21
C PHE A 27 12.42 -0.21 -3.80
N HIS A 28 12.97 0.99 -3.72
CA HIS A 28 13.28 1.64 -2.45
C HIS A 28 12.02 1.90 -1.61
N LEU A 29 10.95 2.37 -2.23
CA LEU A 29 9.67 2.59 -1.57
C LEU A 29 9.11 1.29 -0.97
N LYS A 30 9.11 0.20 -1.74
CA LYS A 30 8.65 -1.12 -1.28
C LYS A 30 9.39 -1.58 -0.02
N ASN A 31 10.71 -1.47 0.01
CA ASN A 31 11.52 -1.87 1.16
C ASN A 31 11.22 -1.06 2.42
N ARG A 32 10.77 0.18 2.24
CA ARG A 32 10.45 1.11 3.32
C ARG A 32 9.04 0.94 3.88
N ILE A 33 8.04 0.81 3.00
CA ILE A 33 6.63 0.76 3.41
C ILE A 33 6.10 -0.66 3.61
N CYS A 34 6.78 -1.68 3.11
CA CYS A 34 6.40 -3.07 3.33
C CYS A 34 7.66 -3.97 3.36
N PRO A 35 8.52 -3.80 4.37
CA PRO A 35 9.78 -4.53 4.46
C PRO A 35 9.53 -6.04 4.47
N GLN A 36 10.21 -6.75 3.57
CA GLN A 36 10.04 -8.19 3.33
C GLN A 36 8.62 -8.62 2.91
N GLY A 37 7.71 -7.66 2.73
CA GLY A 37 6.37 -7.88 2.23
C GLY A 37 5.47 -8.71 3.12
N VAL A 38 5.77 -8.75 4.42
CA VAL A 38 5.04 -9.52 5.45
C VAL A 38 4.35 -8.63 6.48
N ALA A 39 4.73 -7.35 6.57
CA ALA A 39 4.18 -6.41 7.53
C ALA A 39 4.20 -4.98 6.98
N VAL A 40 3.25 -4.17 7.43
CA VAL A 40 3.20 -2.73 7.15
C VAL A 40 4.04 -1.96 8.17
N SER A 41 4.60 -0.82 7.75
CA SER A 41 5.33 0.12 8.59
C SER A 41 4.48 1.37 8.85
N GLY A 42 4.95 2.27 9.72
CA GLY A 42 4.23 3.51 10.01
C GLY A 42 4.04 4.43 8.79
N GLU A 43 4.88 4.30 7.77
CA GLU A 43 4.82 5.13 6.56
C GLU A 43 3.86 4.61 5.50
N THR A 44 3.41 3.35 5.62
CA THR A 44 2.55 2.71 4.62
C THR A 44 1.24 3.46 4.40
N ALA A 45 0.58 3.85 5.48
CA ALA A 45 -0.70 4.56 5.41
C ALA A 45 -0.54 5.93 4.72
N THR A 46 0.58 6.62 4.96
CA THR A 46 0.89 7.91 4.33
C THR A 46 1.20 7.77 2.84
N ALA A 47 1.85 6.68 2.44
CA ALA A 47 2.21 6.45 1.03
C ALA A 47 1.02 5.98 0.18
N LEU A 48 0.04 5.31 0.79
CA LEU A 48 -1.04 4.62 0.07
C LEU A 48 -1.86 5.56 -0.85
N PRO A 49 -2.30 6.76 -0.41
CA PRO A 49 -3.04 7.67 -1.28
C PRO A 49 -2.26 8.06 -2.53
N ALA A 50 -0.97 8.37 -2.39
CA ALA A 50 -0.12 8.72 -3.51
C ALA A 50 0.12 7.56 -4.49
N LEU A 51 0.16 6.31 -3.98
CA LEU A 51 0.24 5.12 -4.83
C LEU A 51 -1.06 4.87 -5.59
N ILE A 52 -2.21 5.08 -4.95
CA ILE A 52 -3.51 5.03 -5.63
C ILE A 52 -3.59 6.10 -6.73
N ASP A 53 -3.12 7.33 -6.47
CA ASP A 53 -3.08 8.39 -7.48
C ASP A 53 -2.22 8.00 -8.69
N VAL A 54 -1.08 7.33 -8.48
CA VAL A 54 -0.25 6.79 -9.57
C VAL A 54 -1.08 5.84 -10.44
N ILE A 55 -1.79 4.89 -9.81
CA ILE A 55 -2.59 3.87 -10.50
C ILE A 55 -3.71 4.52 -11.33
N VAL A 56 -4.39 5.51 -10.76
CA VAL A 56 -5.52 6.21 -11.41
C VAL A 56 -5.05 7.09 -12.55
N SER A 57 -3.89 7.73 -12.41
CA SER A 57 -3.39 8.65 -13.43
C SER A 57 -3.13 7.97 -14.77
N GLY A 58 -2.82 6.66 -14.76
CA GLY A 58 -2.52 5.88 -15.96
C GLY A 58 -1.24 6.29 -16.70
N ARG A 59 -0.48 7.27 -16.18
CA ARG A 59 0.68 7.86 -16.87
C ARG A 59 2.01 7.22 -16.50
N SER A 60 2.07 6.52 -15.37
CA SER A 60 3.31 5.90 -14.92
C SER A 60 3.53 4.58 -15.63
N ILE A 61 4.74 4.36 -16.13
CA ILE A 61 5.15 3.10 -16.74
C ILE A 61 5.17 1.94 -15.74
N VAL A 62 5.31 2.24 -14.44
CA VAL A 62 5.33 1.24 -13.34
C VAL A 62 3.95 1.06 -12.69
N ARG A 63 2.87 1.47 -13.36
CA ARG A 63 1.49 1.41 -12.85
C ARG A 63 1.11 0.01 -12.36
N GLY A 64 1.40 -1.01 -13.16
CA GLY A 64 1.12 -2.40 -12.82
C GLY A 64 1.88 -2.85 -11.56
N GLU A 65 3.18 -2.54 -11.47
CA GLU A 65 3.98 -2.84 -10.28
C GLU A 65 3.48 -2.10 -9.03
N VAL A 66 3.05 -0.84 -9.16
CA VAL A 66 2.47 -0.08 -8.06
C VAL A 66 1.16 -0.73 -7.59
N LEU A 67 0.30 -1.16 -8.50
CA LEU A 67 -0.93 -1.87 -8.14
C LEU A 67 -0.64 -3.20 -7.44
N ARG A 68 0.34 -3.97 -7.91
CA ARG A 68 0.79 -5.21 -7.23
C ARG A 68 1.36 -4.92 -5.84
N LEU A 69 2.07 -3.80 -5.65
CA LEU A 69 2.56 -3.36 -4.35
C LEU A 69 1.40 -3.02 -3.41
N VAL A 70 0.42 -2.24 -3.87
CA VAL A 70 -0.80 -1.92 -3.12
C VAL A 70 -1.56 -3.19 -2.72
N ALA A 71 -1.73 -4.15 -3.64
CA ALA A 71 -2.32 -5.44 -3.33
C ALA A 71 -1.53 -6.23 -2.28
N ARG A 72 -0.20 -6.18 -2.33
CA ARG A 72 0.66 -6.82 -1.33
C ARG A 72 0.51 -6.17 0.05
N ILE A 73 0.44 -4.84 0.11
CA ILE A 73 0.16 -4.11 1.36
C ILE A 73 -1.18 -4.54 1.95
N SER A 74 -2.22 -4.64 1.13
CA SER A 74 -3.53 -5.13 1.58
C SER A 74 -3.46 -6.55 2.16
N ARG A 75 -2.67 -7.45 1.55
CA ARG A 75 -2.49 -8.82 2.05
C ARG A 75 -1.69 -8.87 3.34
N ALA A 76 -0.74 -7.96 3.52
CA ALA A 76 0.05 -7.82 4.74
C ALA A 76 -0.70 -7.09 5.87
N SER A 77 -1.82 -6.42 5.58
CA SER A 77 -2.69 -5.88 6.62
C SER A 77 -3.22 -7.00 7.52
N HIS A 78 -3.44 -6.69 8.79
CA HIS A 78 -3.84 -7.59 9.89
C HIS A 78 -2.77 -8.57 10.39
N ALA A 79 -1.56 -8.60 9.83
CA ALA A 79 -0.45 -9.43 10.31
C ALA A 79 -0.08 -9.14 11.78
N TRP A 80 -0.09 -7.87 12.19
CA TRP A 80 0.19 -7.43 13.55
C TRP A 80 -0.95 -7.72 14.50
N ARG A 81 -2.21 -7.47 14.11
CA ARG A 81 -3.38 -7.91 14.88
C ARG A 81 -3.38 -9.42 15.09
N ASN A 82 -3.07 -10.20 14.05
CA ASN A 82 -2.98 -11.66 14.14
C ASN A 82 -1.85 -12.08 15.10
N SER A 83 -0.66 -11.47 14.97
CA SER A 83 0.48 -11.74 15.85
C SER A 83 0.16 -11.40 17.32
N ALA A 84 -0.51 -10.27 17.56
CA ALA A 84 -0.92 -9.83 18.89
C ALA A 84 -1.89 -10.81 19.57
N ARG A 85 -2.81 -11.43 18.82
CA ARG A 85 -3.75 -12.44 19.34
C ARG A 85 -3.05 -13.70 19.89
N HIS A 86 -1.87 -14.02 19.36
CA HIS A 86 -1.09 -15.20 19.76
C HIS A 86 0.06 -14.85 20.71
N ALA A 87 0.27 -13.56 21.01
CA ALA A 87 1.31 -13.11 21.90
C ALA A 87 0.95 -13.39 23.36
N ARG A 88 1.96 -13.68 24.18
CA ARG A 88 1.77 -13.72 25.63
C ARG A 88 1.41 -12.33 26.18
N PRO A 89 0.63 -12.22 27.27
CA PRO A 89 0.18 -10.94 27.81
C PRO A 89 1.30 -9.93 28.07
N GLU A 90 2.47 -10.40 28.52
CA GLU A 90 3.65 -9.56 28.77
C GLU A 90 4.20 -8.86 27.51
N TYR A 91 3.83 -9.31 26.31
CA TYR A 91 4.26 -8.73 25.04
C TYR A 91 3.14 -7.96 24.32
N ALA A 92 1.94 -7.85 24.90
CA ALA A 92 0.80 -7.18 24.25
C ALA A 92 1.12 -5.72 23.88
N GLY A 93 1.87 -5.01 24.72
CA GLY A 93 2.30 -3.63 24.47
C GLY A 93 3.16 -3.45 23.20
N ASN A 94 3.87 -4.50 22.76
CA ASN A 94 4.75 -4.43 21.59
C ASN A 94 3.99 -4.28 20.26
N TYR A 95 2.68 -4.52 20.25
CA TYR A 95 1.87 -4.50 19.04
C TYR A 95 1.00 -3.26 18.90
N VAL A 96 0.84 -2.45 19.94
CA VAL A 96 -0.12 -1.31 19.94
C VAL A 96 0.12 -0.37 18.75
N GLY A 97 1.32 0.19 18.63
CA GLY A 97 1.63 1.11 17.52
C GLY A 97 1.56 0.42 16.14
N ARG A 98 1.86 -0.89 16.07
CA ARG A 98 1.81 -1.64 14.80
C ARG A 98 0.37 -1.92 14.36
N ILE A 99 -0.52 -2.16 15.32
CA ILE A 99 -1.95 -2.29 15.08
C ILE A 99 -2.53 -0.95 14.63
N GLU A 100 -2.07 0.17 15.20
CA GLU A 100 -2.46 1.51 14.73
C GLU A 100 -2.05 1.74 13.27
N TRP A 101 -0.89 1.26 12.85
CA TRP A 101 -0.49 1.31 11.44
C TRP A 101 -1.46 0.53 10.53
N GLU A 102 -1.89 -0.66 10.95
CA GLU A 102 -2.88 -1.45 10.21
C GLU A 102 -4.24 -0.75 10.14
N VAL A 103 -4.70 -0.15 11.24
CA VAL A 103 -5.93 0.64 11.26
C VAL A 103 -5.86 1.79 10.25
N ALA A 104 -4.72 2.49 10.18
CA ALA A 104 -4.52 3.58 9.24
C ALA A 104 -4.48 3.09 7.78
N VAL A 105 -3.85 1.94 7.51
CA VAL A 105 -3.84 1.31 6.19
C VAL A 105 -5.25 0.90 5.77
N ASP A 106 -6.01 0.24 6.63
CA ASP A 106 -7.40 -0.18 6.34
C ASP A 106 -8.29 1.03 6.04
N ARG A 107 -8.10 2.13 6.78
CA ARG A 107 -8.80 3.40 6.51
C ARG A 107 -8.46 3.94 5.13
N ALA A 108 -7.18 4.00 4.78
CA ALA A 108 -6.76 4.49 3.47
C ALA A 108 -7.32 3.63 2.32
N PHE A 109 -7.43 2.31 2.50
CA PHE A 109 -8.09 1.45 1.53
C PHE A 109 -9.59 1.69 1.42
N ARG A 110 -10.30 1.83 2.55
CA ARG A 110 -11.73 2.18 2.56
C ARG A 110 -11.99 3.50 1.85
N ASP A 111 -11.18 4.52 2.11
CA ASP A 111 -11.27 5.81 1.43
C ASP A 111 -11.00 5.69 -0.09
N ALA A 112 -10.19 4.72 -0.50
CA ALA A 112 -9.87 4.43 -1.90
C ALA A 112 -10.91 3.54 -2.61
N VAL A 113 -11.90 2.95 -1.92
CA VAL A 113 -12.90 2.06 -2.54
C VAL A 113 -13.57 2.68 -3.77
N PRO A 114 -14.11 3.93 -3.74
CA PRO A 114 -14.75 4.51 -4.93
C PRO A 114 -13.84 4.59 -6.15
N VAL A 115 -12.54 4.78 -5.92
CA VAL A 115 -11.52 4.84 -6.96
C VAL A 115 -11.21 3.44 -7.50
N LEU A 116 -11.02 2.46 -6.62
CA LEU A 116 -10.79 1.06 -6.99
C LEU A 116 -11.93 0.50 -7.83
N VAL A 117 -13.18 0.84 -7.49
CA VAL A 117 -14.37 0.42 -8.24
C VAL A 117 -14.35 0.93 -9.68
N ARG A 118 -13.85 2.14 -9.92
CA ARG A 118 -13.71 2.67 -11.28
C ARG A 118 -12.66 1.93 -12.09
N LEU A 119 -11.62 1.42 -11.42
CA LEU A 119 -10.56 0.64 -12.04
C LEU A 119 -11.01 -0.80 -12.38
N GLU A 120 -12.14 -1.29 -11.87
CA GLU A 120 -12.71 -2.59 -12.27
C GLU A 120 -13.05 -2.64 -13.77
N SER A 121 -13.21 -1.48 -14.43
CA SER A 121 -13.45 -1.38 -15.88
C SER A 121 -12.20 -0.97 -16.68
N ASP A 122 -11.01 -1.11 -16.10
CA ASP A 122 -9.77 -0.77 -16.79
C ASP A 122 -9.53 -1.64 -18.03
N ALA A 123 -8.90 -1.06 -19.06
CA ALA A 123 -8.59 -1.79 -20.29
C ALA A 123 -7.54 -2.89 -20.07
N GLU A 124 -6.71 -2.74 -19.04
CA GLU A 124 -5.72 -3.73 -18.64
C GLU A 124 -6.36 -4.77 -17.70
N PRO A 125 -6.48 -6.06 -18.10
CA PRO A 125 -7.22 -7.05 -17.32
C PRO A 125 -6.64 -7.32 -15.94
N GLU A 126 -5.32 -7.25 -15.79
CA GLU A 126 -4.67 -7.40 -14.49
C GLU A 126 -5.06 -6.26 -13.54
N VAL A 127 -5.15 -5.03 -14.06
CA VAL A 127 -5.56 -3.86 -13.28
C VAL A 127 -7.00 -4.02 -12.82
N ALA A 128 -7.90 -4.38 -13.73
CA ALA A 128 -9.30 -4.62 -13.43
C ALA A 128 -9.49 -5.70 -12.35
N SER A 129 -8.80 -6.83 -12.49
CA SER A 129 -8.90 -7.95 -11.53
C SER A 129 -8.39 -7.56 -10.14
N ILE A 130 -7.22 -6.94 -10.03
CA ILE A 130 -6.66 -6.58 -8.71
C ILE A 130 -7.51 -5.48 -8.05
N ALA A 131 -8.01 -4.52 -8.84
CA ALA A 131 -8.88 -3.47 -8.32
C ALA A 131 -10.19 -4.03 -7.76
N HIS A 132 -10.78 -5.02 -8.46
CA HIS A 132 -11.97 -5.74 -8.00
C HIS A 132 -11.74 -6.43 -6.65
N ASP A 133 -10.66 -7.23 -6.54
CA ASP A 133 -10.33 -7.96 -5.30
C ASP A 133 -10.16 -6.99 -4.11
N LEU A 134 -9.49 -5.86 -4.34
CA LEU A 134 -9.30 -4.83 -3.33
C LEU A 134 -10.63 -4.15 -2.95
N ALA A 135 -11.44 -3.76 -3.93
CA ALA A 135 -12.73 -3.12 -3.67
C ALA A 135 -13.67 -4.07 -2.92
N GLU A 136 -13.75 -5.34 -3.32
CA GLU A 136 -14.57 -6.36 -2.65
C GLU A 136 -14.15 -6.55 -1.20
N ARG A 137 -12.84 -6.65 -0.94
CA ARG A 137 -12.30 -6.80 0.42
C ARG A 137 -12.72 -5.67 1.35
N TYR A 138 -12.51 -4.42 0.94
CA TYR A 138 -12.75 -3.25 1.80
C TYR A 138 -14.19 -2.71 1.74
N ARG A 139 -15.08 -3.30 0.94
CA ARG A 139 -16.53 -3.11 1.04
C ARG A 139 -17.16 -3.96 2.15
N ARG A 140 -16.53 -5.08 2.51
CA ARG A 140 -17.06 -6.09 3.45
C ARG A 140 -16.60 -5.90 4.90
N ASP A 141 -15.52 -5.14 5.11
CA ASP A 141 -14.93 -4.80 6.43
C ASP A 141 -15.49 -3.49 7.02
#